data_AF-A0A4P8GQV4-F1
#
_entry.id   AF-A0A4P8GQV4-F1
#
_cell.length_a   1.000
_cell.length_b   1.000
_cell.length_c   1.000
_cell.angle_alpha   90.00
_cell.angle_beta   90.00
_cell.angle_gamma   90.00
#
_symmetry.space_group_name_H-M   'P 1'
#
loop_
_entity.id
_entity.type
_entity.pdbx_description
1 polymer ?
#
loop_
_entity_poly.entity_id
_entity_poly.type
_entity_poly.pdbx_seq_one_letter_code
_entity_poly.pdbx_strand_id
1 'polypeptide(L)'
;MSASTQKFDRAREHLLRLNNELQAYLDADPITLVRQFQPEGKMPFIAVRVKQQPPVSLSVLVGEIAHQLRSGVDHIANGLVLVAGNAPTSRTSFPVCLRPPTRLSVSGGVTAENLAQVDAVQPYRQGNPESHPLHILNELWNVDKHRNLRLTALINACQYASALEFARRIVNG
;
A
#
# COMPACT_ATOMS: atom_id res chain seq x y z
N MET A 1 17.58 7.06 -17.40
CA MET A 1 16.64 6.52 -16.37
C MET A 1 15.80 7.68 -15.86
N SER A 2 14.47 7.58 -15.85
CA SER A 2 13.61 8.59 -15.24
C SER A 2 13.61 8.44 -13.72
N ALA A 3 13.27 9.52 -13.01
CA ALA A 3 13.13 9.50 -11.55
C ALA A 3 12.09 8.45 -11.07
N SER A 4 11.06 8.15 -11.86
CA SER A 4 10.09 7.09 -11.57
C SER A 4 10.73 5.70 -11.54
N THR A 5 11.59 5.37 -12.52
CA THR A 5 12.26 4.06 -12.57
C THR A 5 13.13 3.82 -11.34
N GLN A 6 13.96 4.80 -10.97
CA GLN A 6 14.84 4.67 -9.79
C GLN A 6 14.06 4.50 -8.49
N LYS A 7 12.89 5.13 -8.37
CA LYS A 7 12.01 4.97 -7.20
C LYS A 7 11.43 3.56 -7.13
N PHE A 8 11.03 2.98 -8.25
CA PHE A 8 10.57 1.59 -8.28
C PHE A 8 11.71 0.60 -7.98
N ASP A 9 12.92 0.87 -8.46
CA ASP A 9 14.09 0.05 -8.13
C ASP A 9 14.40 0.10 -6.63
N ARG A 10 14.38 1.29 -6.03
CA ARG A 10 14.52 1.46 -4.57
C ARG A 10 13.42 0.74 -3.79
N ALA A 11 12.16 0.85 -4.22
CA ALA A 11 11.06 0.12 -3.58
C ALA A 11 11.29 -1.40 -3.63
N ARG A 12 11.85 -1.92 -4.72
CA ARG A 12 12.20 -3.34 -4.87
C ARG A 12 13.32 -3.75 -3.93
N GLU A 13 14.38 -2.95 -3.81
CA GLU A 13 15.47 -3.17 -2.85
C GLU A 13 14.93 -3.24 -1.41
N HIS A 14 14.08 -2.28 -1.03
CA HIS A 14 13.46 -2.26 0.29
C HIS A 14 12.52 -3.44 0.52
N LEU A 15 11.79 -3.89 -0.49
CA LEU A 15 10.93 -5.07 -0.40
C LEU A 15 11.72 -6.36 -0.14
N LEU A 16 12.86 -6.53 -0.81
CA LEU A 16 13.75 -7.67 -0.57
C LEU A 16 14.28 -7.66 0.88
N ARG A 17 14.69 -6.47 1.35
CA ARG A 17 15.13 -6.29 2.75
C ARG A 17 14.01 -6.56 3.75
N LEU A 18 12.80 -6.05 3.50
CA LEU A 18 11.63 -6.29 4.33
C LEU A 18 11.33 -7.78 4.43
N ASN A 19 11.37 -8.51 3.31
CA ASN A 19 11.13 -9.95 3.31
C ASN A 19 12.15 -10.69 4.18
N ASN A 20 13.44 -10.35 4.07
CA ASN A 20 14.48 -10.98 4.87
C ASN A 20 14.32 -10.67 6.37
N GLU A 21 14.08 -9.41 6.75
CA GLU A 21 13.87 -9.03 8.15
C GLU A 21 12.57 -9.64 8.72
N LEU A 22 11.52 -9.74 7.91
CA LEU A 22 10.25 -10.34 8.31
C LEU A 22 10.39 -11.84 8.53
N GLN A 23 11.10 -12.55 7.63
CA GLN A 23 11.35 -13.97 7.81
C GLN A 23 12.19 -14.24 9.06
N ALA A 24 13.27 -13.48 9.28
CA ALA A 24 14.08 -13.60 10.50
C ALA A 24 13.26 -13.36 11.78
N TYR A 25 12.30 -12.42 11.73
CA TYR A 25 11.36 -12.22 12.84
C TYR A 25 10.44 -13.43 13.02
N LEU A 26 9.82 -13.94 11.95
CA LEU A 26 8.88 -15.07 12.01
C LEU A 26 9.55 -16.39 12.42
N ASP A 27 10.79 -16.64 11.99
CA ASP A 27 11.58 -17.82 12.34
C ASP A 27 11.86 -17.92 13.85
N ALA A 28 11.81 -16.80 14.57
CA ALA A 28 11.90 -16.76 16.03
C ALA A 28 10.61 -17.21 16.75
N ASP A 29 9.60 -17.70 16.01
CA ASP A 29 8.25 -18.04 16.49
C ASP A 29 7.64 -16.96 17.43
N PRO A 30 7.61 -15.69 17.01
CA PRO A 30 7.23 -14.56 17.86
C PRO A 30 5.71 -14.45 18.02
N ILE A 31 4.94 -15.26 17.30
CA ILE A 31 3.48 -15.20 17.23
C ILE A 31 2.92 -16.58 17.50
N THR A 32 1.88 -16.66 18.34
CA THR A 32 1.15 -17.92 18.56
C THR A 32 -0.33 -17.70 18.41
N LEU A 33 -0.99 -18.64 17.72
CA LEU A 33 -2.45 -18.66 17.61
C LEU A 33 -3.03 -19.28 18.87
N VAL A 34 -3.81 -18.50 19.61
CA VAL A 34 -4.51 -18.94 20.81
C VAL A 34 -6.00 -18.99 20.49
N ARG A 35 -6.58 -20.19 20.51
CA ARG A 35 -8.04 -20.33 20.39
C ARG A 35 -8.66 -19.87 21.71
N GLN A 36 -9.42 -18.77 21.68
CA GLN A 36 -10.14 -18.29 22.85
C GLN A 36 -11.60 -18.73 22.78
N PHE A 37 -12.05 -19.38 23.84
CA PHE A 37 -13.44 -19.70 24.08
C PHE A 37 -14.04 -18.59 24.95
N GLN A 38 -15.16 -18.01 24.52
CA GLN A 38 -15.92 -17.12 25.40
C GLN A 38 -16.92 -17.94 26.22
N PRO A 39 -17.22 -17.54 27.47
CA PRO A 39 -18.37 -18.06 28.19
C PRO A 39 -19.68 -17.68 27.48
N GLU A 40 -20.65 -18.59 27.54
CA GLU A 40 -22.07 -18.44 27.16
C GLU A 40 -22.36 -17.89 25.74
N GLY A 41 -22.65 -18.81 24.81
CA GLY A 41 -23.43 -18.53 23.59
C GLY A 41 -22.69 -17.84 22.43
N LYS A 42 -21.42 -17.47 22.59
CA LYS A 42 -20.63 -16.82 21.52
C LYS A 42 -19.71 -17.80 20.80
N MET A 43 -19.58 -17.60 19.49
CA MET A 43 -18.67 -18.37 18.63
C MET A 43 -17.22 -18.22 19.14
N PRO A 44 -16.46 -19.32 19.23
CA PRO A 44 -15.03 -19.25 19.54
C PRO A 44 -14.30 -18.45 18.46
N PHE A 45 -13.28 -17.67 18.84
CA PHE A 45 -12.43 -16.94 17.91
C PHE A 45 -10.96 -17.30 18.11
N ILE A 46 -10.18 -17.14 17.05
CA ILE A 46 -8.72 -17.33 17.09
C ILE A 46 -8.10 -15.98 17.42
N ALA A 47 -7.44 -15.89 18.57
CA ALA A 47 -6.65 -14.74 18.96
C ALA A 47 -5.19 -14.95 18.51
N VAL A 48 -4.56 -13.88 18.03
CA VAL A 48 -3.13 -13.86 17.73
C VAL A 48 -2.41 -13.29 18.94
N ARG A 49 -1.54 -14.07 19.59
CA ARG A 49 -0.71 -13.61 20.70
C ARG A 49 0.71 -13.33 20.20
N VAL A 50 1.14 -12.09 20.35
CA VAL A 50 2.50 -11.66 20.02
C VAL A 50 3.40 -11.83 21.25
N LYS A 51 4.32 -12.80 21.23
CA LYS A 51 5.33 -13.04 22.27
C LYS A 51 6.42 -11.99 22.25
N GLN A 52 6.87 -11.62 21.06
CA GLN A 52 7.91 -10.62 20.83
C GLN A 52 7.39 -9.62 19.81
N GLN A 53 7.50 -8.32 20.10
CA GLN A 53 7.06 -7.30 19.16
C GLN A 53 7.96 -7.28 17.92
N PRO A 54 7.39 -7.03 16.72
CA PRO A 54 8.19 -6.89 15.52
C PRO A 54 9.20 -5.74 15.67
N PRO A 55 10.43 -5.88 15.13
CA PRO A 55 11.38 -4.79 15.07
C PRO A 55 10.77 -3.54 14.43
N VAL A 56 11.09 -2.36 14.98
CA VAL A 56 10.62 -1.07 14.43
C VAL A 56 11.09 -0.87 12.98
N SER A 57 12.25 -1.45 12.63
CA SER A 57 12.80 -1.42 11.26
C SER A 57 11.83 -1.95 10.21
N LEU A 58 11.00 -2.96 10.53
CA LEU A 58 9.98 -3.46 9.61
C LEU A 58 8.95 -2.38 9.26
N SER A 59 8.53 -1.59 10.26
CA SER A 59 7.54 -0.53 10.02
C SER A 59 8.15 0.62 9.21
N VAL A 60 9.41 0.95 9.47
CA VAL A 60 10.18 1.94 8.69
C VAL A 60 10.30 1.50 7.23
N LEU A 61 10.67 0.24 6.98
CA LEU A 61 10.78 -0.31 5.63
C LEU A 61 9.46 -0.27 4.87
N VAL A 62 8.33 -0.58 5.52
CA VAL A 62 7.00 -0.47 4.90
C VAL A 62 6.71 0.98 4.51
N GLY A 63 7.01 1.95 5.38
CA GLY A 63 6.88 3.38 5.08
C GLY A 63 7.75 3.81 3.91
N GLU A 64 9.02 3.41 3.88
CA GLU A 64 9.95 3.69 2.79
C GLU A 64 9.47 3.11 1.45
N ILE A 65 8.99 1.86 1.43
CA ILE A 65 8.42 1.23 0.24
C ILE A 65 7.20 2.03 -0.25
N ALA A 66 6.25 2.32 0.64
CA ALA A 66 5.05 3.09 0.30
C ALA A 66 5.41 4.48 -0.24
N HIS A 67 6.37 5.16 0.39
CA HIS A 67 6.87 6.45 -0.07
C HIS A 67 7.46 6.36 -1.48
N GLN A 68 8.36 5.42 -1.74
CA GLN A 68 9.00 5.28 -3.04
C GLN A 68 7.99 4.95 -4.15
N LEU A 69 7.08 4.01 -3.90
CA LEU A 69 6.04 3.64 -4.84
C LEU A 69 5.10 4.82 -5.13
N ARG A 70 4.58 5.49 -4.09
CA ARG A 70 3.67 6.62 -4.25
C ARG A 70 4.32 7.76 -5.02
N SER A 71 5.55 8.09 -4.65
CA SER A 71 6.35 9.13 -5.32
C SER A 71 6.63 8.75 -6.77
N GLY A 72 6.94 7.48 -7.07
CA GLY A 72 7.13 6.98 -8.43
C GLY A 72 5.87 7.19 -9.29
N VAL A 73 4.70 6.89 -8.74
CA VAL A 73 3.40 7.11 -9.40
C VAL A 73 3.10 8.61 -9.60
N ASP A 74 3.46 9.49 -8.66
CA ASP A 74 3.35 10.95 -8.86
C ASP A 74 4.30 11.47 -9.93
N HIS A 75 5.49 10.89 -10.08
CA HIS A 75 6.38 11.21 -11.18
C HIS A 75 5.79 10.82 -12.55
N ILE A 76 4.96 9.79 -12.61
CA ILE A 76 4.19 9.48 -13.84
C ILE A 76 3.23 10.62 -14.13
N ALA A 77 2.47 11.11 -13.14
CA ALA A 77 1.58 12.26 -13.33
C ALA A 77 2.33 13.51 -13.82
N ASN A 78 3.52 13.80 -13.28
CA ASN A 78 4.39 14.87 -13.78
C ASN A 78 4.78 14.64 -15.26
N GLY A 79 5.16 13.41 -15.61
CA GLY A 79 5.48 13.04 -16.99
C GLY A 79 4.31 13.26 -17.95
N LEU A 80 3.08 12.90 -17.54
CA LEU A 80 1.87 13.10 -18.35
C LEU A 80 1.59 14.58 -18.60
N VAL A 81 1.83 15.45 -17.62
CA VAL A 81 1.69 16.91 -17.76
C VAL A 81 2.73 17.46 -18.74
N LEU A 82 3.99 17.01 -18.65
CA LEU A 82 5.05 17.42 -19.57
C LEU A 82 4.79 16.99 -21.01
N VAL A 83 4.33 15.74 -21.22
CA VAL A 83 3.97 15.23 -22.55
C VAL A 83 2.79 16.00 -23.16
N ALA A 84 1.89 16.52 -22.32
CA ALA A 84 0.81 17.39 -22.76
C ALA A 84 1.26 18.83 -23.13
N GLY A 85 2.56 19.13 -23.04
CA GLY A 85 3.10 20.47 -23.30
C GLY A 85 2.91 21.46 -22.15
N ASN A 86 2.51 20.99 -20.97
CA ASN A 86 2.27 21.82 -19.79
C ASN A 86 3.41 21.70 -18.76
N ALA A 87 3.38 22.54 -17.73
CA ALA A 87 4.32 22.49 -16.62
C ALA A 87 3.69 21.86 -15.36
N PRO A 88 4.31 20.82 -14.76
CA PRO A 88 3.91 20.31 -13.45
C PRO A 88 3.93 21.40 -12.37
N THR A 89 3.06 21.26 -11.38
CA THR A 89 2.92 22.17 -10.25
C THR A 89 3.23 21.44 -8.95
N SER A 90 3.35 22.17 -7.84
CA SER A 90 3.45 21.56 -6.50
C SER A 90 2.21 20.73 -6.12
N ARG A 91 1.10 20.85 -6.87
CA ARG A 91 -0.13 20.07 -6.68
C ARG A 91 -0.27 18.90 -7.65
N THR A 92 0.70 18.71 -8.56
CA THR A 92 0.67 17.60 -9.51
C THR A 92 0.90 16.30 -8.78
N SER A 93 -0.10 15.44 -8.82
CA SER A 93 -0.09 14.12 -8.21
C SER A 93 -1.03 13.21 -8.99
N PHE A 94 -0.79 11.91 -8.92
CA PHE A 94 -1.64 10.92 -9.53
C PHE A 94 -2.91 10.75 -8.70
N PRO A 95 -4.11 10.90 -9.28
CA PRO A 95 -5.36 10.75 -8.54
C PRO A 95 -5.62 9.28 -8.21
N VAL A 96 -6.17 9.03 -7.02
CA VAL A 96 -6.62 7.70 -6.58
C VAL A 96 -8.05 7.84 -6.04
N CYS A 97 -9.01 7.30 -6.77
CA CYS A 97 -10.43 7.46 -6.46
C CYS A 97 -11.09 6.08 -6.19
N LEU A 98 -11.72 5.94 -5.02
CA LEU A 98 -12.51 4.76 -4.65
C LEU A 98 -13.92 4.76 -5.27
N ARG A 99 -14.43 5.94 -5.62
CA ARG A 99 -15.74 6.14 -6.24
C ARG A 99 -15.57 7.00 -7.49
N PRO A 100 -16.45 6.86 -8.50
CA PRO A 100 -16.41 7.70 -9.70
C PRO A 100 -16.51 9.19 -9.32
N PRO A 101 -15.52 10.03 -9.65
CA PRO A 101 -15.57 11.45 -9.35
C PRO A 101 -16.45 12.19 -10.37
N THR A 102 -17.04 13.33 -9.98
CA THR A 102 -17.75 14.22 -10.91
C THR A 102 -16.84 14.71 -12.04
N ARG A 103 -15.55 14.91 -11.73
CA ARG A 103 -14.51 15.23 -12.70
C ARG A 103 -13.18 14.65 -12.23
N LEU A 104 -12.60 13.74 -13.02
CA LEU A 104 -11.21 13.32 -12.83
C LEU A 104 -10.27 14.40 -13.38
N SER A 105 -9.18 14.69 -12.68
CA SER A 105 -8.17 15.64 -13.15
C SER A 105 -6.80 15.37 -12.56
N VAL A 106 -5.77 15.82 -13.28
CA VAL A 106 -4.38 15.88 -12.82
C VAL A 106 -3.97 17.35 -12.82
N SER A 107 -3.54 17.88 -11.68
CA SER A 107 -3.09 19.28 -11.57
C SER A 107 -1.92 19.52 -12.53
N GLY A 108 -1.91 20.67 -13.21
CA GLY A 108 -0.97 20.96 -14.31
C GLY A 108 -1.54 20.65 -15.70
N GLY A 109 -2.61 19.84 -15.77
CA GLY A 109 -3.33 19.58 -17.03
C GLY A 109 -2.67 18.51 -17.88
N VAL A 110 -3.48 17.58 -18.38
CA VAL A 110 -3.07 16.48 -19.25
C VAL A 110 -4.02 16.41 -20.46
N THR A 111 -3.60 15.73 -21.53
CA THR A 111 -4.48 15.49 -22.69
C THR A 111 -5.67 14.60 -22.31
N ALA A 112 -6.76 14.67 -23.09
CA ALA A 112 -7.93 13.82 -22.87
C ALA A 112 -7.59 12.32 -22.97
N GLU A 113 -6.68 11.95 -23.88
CA GLU A 113 -6.17 10.59 -24.03
C GLU A 113 -5.42 10.12 -22.78
N ASN A 114 -4.48 10.92 -22.27
CA ASN A 114 -3.75 10.60 -21.04
C ASN A 114 -4.68 10.53 -19.83
N LEU A 115 -5.69 11.40 -19.77
CA LEU A 115 -6.68 11.36 -18.70
C LEU A 115 -7.52 10.07 -18.76
N ALA A 116 -7.86 9.58 -19.96
CA ALA A 116 -8.54 8.31 -20.13
C ALA A 116 -7.69 7.11 -19.66
N GLN A 117 -6.37 7.16 -19.88
CA GLN A 117 -5.45 6.14 -19.33
C GLN A 117 -5.40 6.19 -17.80
N VAL A 118 -5.35 7.39 -17.21
CA VAL A 118 -5.38 7.57 -15.74
C VAL A 118 -6.70 7.06 -15.16
N ASP A 119 -7.83 7.33 -15.84
CA ASP A 119 -9.17 6.86 -15.48
C ASP A 119 -9.30 5.33 -15.56
N ALA A 120 -8.74 4.70 -16.59
CA ALA A 120 -8.82 3.25 -16.81
C ALA A 120 -8.20 2.42 -15.67
N VAL A 121 -7.21 2.98 -14.97
CA VAL A 121 -6.50 2.31 -13.87
C VAL A 121 -7.02 2.68 -12.47
N GLN A 122 -8.10 3.47 -12.37
CA GLN A 122 -8.63 3.90 -11.08
C GLN A 122 -9.28 2.75 -10.30
N PRO A 123 -9.19 2.74 -8.95
CA PRO A 123 -9.84 1.74 -8.12
C PRO A 123 -11.33 1.55 -8.38
N TYR A 124 -12.09 2.63 -8.60
CA TYR A 124 -13.53 2.54 -8.87
C TYR A 124 -13.90 1.82 -10.17
N ARG A 125 -12.94 1.55 -11.06
CA ARG A 125 -13.16 0.76 -12.28
C ARG A 125 -13.22 -0.75 -12.00
N GLN A 126 -12.88 -1.19 -10.79
CA GLN A 126 -12.85 -2.61 -10.42
C GLN A 126 -13.95 -2.96 -9.41
N GLY A 127 -14.33 -4.25 -9.36
CA GLY A 127 -15.39 -4.75 -8.48
C GLY A 127 -15.07 -4.66 -6.98
N ASN A 128 -13.79 -4.52 -6.61
CA ASN A 128 -13.38 -4.32 -5.22
C ASN A 128 -12.34 -3.18 -5.09
N PRO A 129 -12.79 -1.91 -5.09
CA PRO A 129 -11.91 -0.72 -5.05
C PRO A 129 -11.03 -0.65 -3.81
N GLU A 130 -11.48 -1.18 -2.67
CA GLU A 130 -10.73 -1.18 -1.40
C GLU A 130 -9.54 -2.15 -1.43
N SER A 131 -9.61 -3.20 -2.24
CA SER A 131 -8.48 -4.12 -2.46
C SER A 131 -7.53 -3.66 -3.57
N HIS A 132 -7.82 -2.54 -4.23
CA HIS A 132 -7.03 -2.08 -5.37
C HIS A 132 -5.61 -1.67 -4.95
N PRO A 133 -4.55 -2.08 -5.67
CA PRO A 133 -3.17 -1.75 -5.32
C PRO A 133 -2.91 -0.24 -5.16
N LEU A 134 -3.45 0.61 -6.05
CA LEU A 134 -3.32 2.07 -5.92
C LEU A 134 -4.00 2.61 -4.66
N HIS A 135 -5.12 2.01 -4.24
CA HIS A 135 -5.80 2.44 -3.03
C HIS A 135 -5.01 2.02 -1.78
N ILE A 136 -4.59 0.75 -1.71
CA ILE A 136 -3.76 0.24 -0.61
C ILE A 136 -2.49 1.08 -0.48
N LEU A 137 -1.81 1.36 -1.59
CA LEU A 137 -0.62 2.22 -1.61
C LEU A 137 -0.92 3.63 -1.09
N ASN A 138 -2.02 4.24 -1.53
CA ASN A 138 -2.42 5.57 -1.10
C ASN A 138 -2.74 5.59 0.40
N GLU A 139 -3.38 4.56 0.93
CA GLU A 139 -3.65 4.42 2.36
C GLU A 139 -2.37 4.22 3.17
N LEU A 140 -1.48 3.32 2.75
CA LEU A 140 -0.19 3.11 3.40
C LEU A 140 0.61 4.41 3.49
N TRP A 141 0.67 5.16 2.39
CA TRP A 141 1.33 6.47 2.35
C TRP A 141 0.62 7.52 3.23
N ASN A 142 -0.72 7.55 3.24
CA ASN A 142 -1.50 8.45 4.08
C ASN A 142 -1.35 8.15 5.57
N VAL A 143 -1.24 6.88 5.93
CA VAL A 143 -0.99 6.44 7.30
C VAL A 143 0.42 6.85 7.68
N ASP A 144 1.44 6.47 6.91
CA ASP A 144 2.86 6.78 7.20
C ASP A 144 3.10 8.28 7.41
N LYS A 145 2.57 9.13 6.53
CA LYS A 145 2.81 10.59 6.59
C LYS A 145 2.20 11.27 7.82
N HIS A 146 1.15 10.68 8.41
CA HIS A 146 0.36 11.30 9.48
C HIS A 146 0.45 10.55 10.82
N ARG A 147 0.83 9.28 10.78
CA ARG A 147 0.82 8.36 11.92
C ARG A 147 2.03 7.45 11.79
N ASN A 148 2.79 7.29 12.88
CA ASN A 148 3.82 6.26 12.95
C ASN A 148 3.19 4.91 12.58
N LEU A 149 3.58 4.34 11.43
CA LEU A 149 3.20 2.99 11.05
C LEU A 149 3.65 2.07 12.20
N ARG A 150 2.68 1.46 12.87
CA ARG A 150 2.93 0.37 13.82
C ARG A 150 2.55 -0.90 13.07
N LEU A 151 3.51 -1.80 12.82
CA LEU A 151 3.23 -3.07 12.14
C LEU A 151 2.05 -3.84 12.77
N THR A 152 1.89 -3.73 14.09
CA THR A 152 0.75 -4.27 14.85
C THR A 152 -0.60 -3.66 14.46
N ALA A 153 -0.65 -2.38 14.11
CA ALA A 153 -1.86 -1.74 13.58
C ALA A 153 -2.17 -2.22 12.16
N LEU A 154 -1.16 -2.54 11.35
CA LEU A 154 -1.34 -3.13 10.02
C LEU A 154 -1.96 -4.53 10.12
N ILE A 155 -1.47 -5.35 11.05
CA ILE A 155 -2.04 -6.69 11.32
C ILE A 155 -3.50 -6.58 11.81
N ASN A 156 -3.82 -5.60 12.65
CA ASN A 156 -5.19 -5.36 13.11
C ASN A 156 -6.10 -4.74 12.02
N ALA A 157 -5.58 -3.91 11.11
CA ALA A 157 -6.33 -3.44 9.95
C ALA A 157 -6.60 -4.60 8.96
N CYS A 158 -5.65 -5.52 8.81
CA CYS A 158 -5.81 -6.75 8.04
C CYS A 158 -6.66 -7.82 8.75
N GLN A 159 -7.08 -7.62 10.01
CA GLN A 159 -8.10 -8.48 10.66
C GLN A 159 -9.51 -8.28 10.07
N TYR A 160 -9.73 -7.20 9.30
CA TYR A 160 -10.98 -6.98 8.57
C TYR A 160 -10.92 -7.43 7.10
N ALA A 161 -9.74 -7.77 6.57
CA ALA A 161 -9.56 -8.24 5.21
C ALA A 161 -8.50 -9.34 5.17
N SER A 162 -8.94 -10.59 5.36
CA SER A 162 -8.28 -11.87 4.99
C SER A 162 -6.75 -11.85 4.77
N ALA A 163 -5.99 -11.37 5.76
CA ALA A 163 -4.53 -11.26 5.71
C ALA A 163 -3.82 -12.60 5.42
N LEU A 164 -4.42 -13.71 5.86
CA LEU A 164 -3.87 -15.05 5.73
C LEU A 164 -3.94 -15.60 4.29
N GLU A 165 -4.90 -15.15 3.48
CA GLU A 165 -4.96 -15.52 2.06
C GLU A 165 -4.02 -14.69 1.20
N PHE A 166 -3.81 -13.42 1.55
CA PHE A 166 -2.91 -12.52 0.84
C PHE A 166 -1.43 -12.90 1.04
N ALA A 167 -1.02 -13.20 2.29
CA ALA A 167 0.34 -13.66 2.58
C ALA A 167 0.66 -15.03 1.95
N ARG A 168 -0.31 -15.95 1.86
CA ARG A 168 -0.12 -17.25 1.19
C ARG A 168 0.02 -17.15 -0.32
N ARG A 169 -0.60 -16.15 -0.95
CA ARG A 169 -0.54 -15.92 -2.41
C ARG A 169 0.76 -15.29 -2.90
N ILE A 170 1.45 -14.51 -2.06
CA ILE A 170 2.73 -13.88 -2.44
C ILE A 170 3.93 -14.81 -2.24
N VAL A 171 3.87 -15.75 -1.30
CA VAL A 171 5.00 -16.66 -1.01
C VAL A 171 5.01 -17.90 -1.92
N ASN A 172 3.88 -18.28 -2.51
CA ASN A 172 3.74 -19.49 -3.34
C ASN A 172 3.34 -19.20 -4.80
N GLY A 173 3.52 -17.96 -5.27
CA GLY A 173 3.22 -17.53 -6.64
C GLY A 173 4.46 -17.02 -7.35
#